data_AF-E8N0G3-F1
#
_entry.id   AF-E8N0G3-F1
#
_cell.length_a   1.000
_cell.length_b   1.000
_cell.length_c   1.000
_cell.angle_alpha   90.00
_cell.angle_beta   90.00
_cell.angle_gamma   90.00
#
_symmetry.space_group_name_H-M   'P 1'
#
loop_
_entity.id
_entity.type
_entity.pdbx_description
1 polymer ?
#
loop_
_entity_poly.entity_id
_entity_poly.type
_entity_poly.pdbx_seq_one_letter_code
_entity_poly.pdbx_strand_id
1 'polypeptide(L)'
;MITPIGMISIVVGIIVCFSGYSMFRSMLPLWGFILGGAAAMYLAPLVIKVPEAQRLWLDIGSFVVGGVLGAVLASPLYYVTIFASGAAMGALSGMVFGAYLQISGGEISVRALRQLAGMTFPPRIETAVQVFLMVALGLIIGAAALSFQKFMITASTAFLGSAAVVSGFTGTITQALQGNPSQGVWMIVGWLLLGMLGMFIQFRMRDET
;
A
#
# COMPACT_ATOMS: atom_id res chain seq x y z
N MET A 1 -28.54 5.41 17.60
CA MET A 1 -28.45 6.89 17.48
C MET A 1 -27.11 7.21 16.83
N ILE A 2 -27.09 8.03 15.79
CA ILE A 2 -25.84 8.39 15.10
C ILE A 2 -25.06 9.33 16.01
N THR A 3 -23.83 8.96 16.35
CA THR A 3 -22.95 9.81 17.17
C THR A 3 -22.32 10.91 16.30
N PRO A 4 -21.86 12.03 16.87
CA PRO A 4 -21.13 13.05 16.12
C PRO A 4 -19.92 12.50 15.36
N ILE A 5 -19.20 11.55 15.98
CA ILE A 5 -18.08 10.84 15.36
C ILE A 5 -18.55 10.01 14.16
N GLY A 6 -19.70 9.32 14.28
CA GLY A 6 -20.31 8.58 13.17
C GLY A 6 -20.72 9.47 12.00
N MET A 7 -21.23 10.67 12.26
CA MET A 7 -21.52 11.64 11.19
C MET A 7 -20.24 12.06 10.46
N ILE A 8 -19.16 12.36 11.21
CA ILE A 8 -17.88 12.72 10.62
C ILE A 8 -17.32 11.56 9.78
N SER A 9 -17.39 10.31 10.28
CA SER A 9 -16.90 9.15 9.53
C SER A 9 -17.71 8.88 8.26
N ILE A 10 -19.02 9.16 8.27
CA ILE A 10 -19.86 9.08 7.06
C ILE A 10 -19.42 10.13 6.04
N VAL A 11 -19.30 11.40 6.45
CA VAL A 11 -18.94 12.49 5.52
C VAL A 11 -17.54 12.26 4.94
N VAL A 12 -16.56 11.99 5.79
CA VAL A 12 -15.19 11.69 5.36
C VAL A 12 -15.16 10.42 4.51
N GLY A 13 -15.91 9.39 4.91
CA GLY A 13 -16.04 8.14 4.17
C GLY A 13 -16.57 8.34 2.75
N ILE A 14 -17.61 9.17 2.58
CA ILE A 14 -18.16 9.52 1.26
C ILE A 14 -17.09 10.23 0.41
N ILE A 15 -16.40 11.22 0.97
CA ILE A 15 -15.35 11.96 0.26
C ILE A 15 -14.24 11.02 -0.19
N VAL A 16 -13.75 10.15 0.69
CA VAL A 16 -12.70 9.18 0.38
C VAL A 16 -13.19 8.11 -0.61
N CYS A 17 -14.46 7.70 -0.51
CA CYS A 17 -15.07 6.68 -1.37
C CYS A 17 -15.18 7.14 -2.83
N PHE A 18 -15.41 8.43 -3.08
CA PHE A 18 -15.61 8.96 -4.44
C PHE A 18 -14.47 9.85 -4.97
N SER A 19 -13.60 10.37 -4.10
CA SER A 19 -12.50 11.28 -4.47
C SER A 19 -11.12 10.80 -4.00
N GLY A 20 -11.04 9.57 -3.47
CA GLY A 20 -9.83 9.04 -2.84
C GLY A 20 -8.60 9.05 -3.74
N TYR A 21 -8.72 8.66 -5.01
CA TYR A 21 -7.60 8.66 -5.95
C TYR A 21 -7.01 10.07 -6.17
N SER A 22 -7.86 11.07 -6.42
CA SER A 22 -7.43 12.46 -6.65
C SER A 22 -6.73 13.03 -5.42
N MET A 23 -7.34 12.80 -4.25
CA MET A 23 -6.79 13.22 -2.97
C MET A 23 -5.45 12.55 -2.66
N PHE A 24 -5.31 11.24 -2.91
CA PHE A 24 -4.04 10.55 -2.67
C PHE A 24 -2.92 11.10 -3.56
N ARG A 25 -3.21 11.33 -4.84
CA ARG A 25 -2.22 11.86 -5.79
C ARG A 25 -1.77 13.29 -5.43
N SER A 26 -2.69 14.15 -5.01
CA SER A 26 -2.36 15.53 -4.62
C SER A 26 -1.64 15.61 -3.26
N MET A 27 -1.85 14.64 -2.37
CA MET A 27 -1.22 14.58 -1.06
C MET A 27 0.20 14.02 -1.08
N LEU A 28 0.62 13.30 -2.12
CA LEU A 28 1.97 12.71 -2.19
C LEU A 28 3.11 13.74 -2.04
N PRO A 29 3.12 14.88 -2.75
CA PRO A 29 4.14 15.91 -2.56
C PRO A 29 4.08 16.55 -1.16
N LEU A 30 2.88 16.70 -0.59
CA LEU A 30 2.70 17.25 0.76
C LEU A 30 3.32 16.33 1.82
N TRP A 31 3.04 15.02 1.75
CA TRP A 31 3.66 14.04 2.63
C TRP A 31 5.17 13.96 2.42
N GLY A 32 5.63 14.03 1.16
CA GLY A 32 7.04 14.15 0.82
C GLY A 32 7.70 15.36 1.47
N PHE A 33 7.02 16.51 1.47
CA PHE A 33 7.48 17.74 2.10
C PHE A 33 7.59 17.59 3.62
N ILE A 34 6.54 17.11 4.27
CA ILE A 34 6.51 16.99 5.73
C ILE A 34 7.56 15.99 6.21
N LEU A 35 7.62 14.81 5.59
CA LEU A 35 8.56 13.76 6.00
C LEU A 35 10.01 14.10 5.63
N GLY A 36 10.23 14.66 4.44
CA GLY A 36 11.55 15.11 3.99
C GLY A 36 12.10 16.23 4.86
N GLY A 37 11.26 17.21 5.20
CA GLY A 37 11.62 18.30 6.09
C GLY A 37 11.92 17.81 7.50
N ALA A 38 11.05 16.97 8.06
CA ALA A 38 11.27 16.39 9.38
C ALA A 38 12.58 15.57 9.44
N ALA A 39 12.83 14.72 8.44
CA ALA A 39 14.07 13.94 8.35
C ALA A 39 15.31 14.85 8.27
N ALA A 40 15.26 15.91 7.44
CA ALA A 40 16.37 16.85 7.32
C ALA A 40 16.66 17.62 8.61
N MET A 41 15.63 18.01 9.38
CA MET A 41 15.83 18.62 10.71
C MET A 41 16.58 17.68 11.66
N TYR A 42 16.30 16.38 11.64
CA TYR A 42 17.02 15.42 12.49
C TYR A 42 18.44 15.11 12.00
N LEU A 43 18.67 15.15 10.68
CA LEU A 43 19.95 14.80 10.08
C LEU A 43 20.94 15.99 10.00
N ALA A 44 20.44 17.21 9.79
CA ALA A 44 21.27 18.42 9.67
C ALA A 44 22.23 18.65 10.85
N PRO A 45 21.82 18.55 12.13
CA PRO A 45 22.72 18.75 13.26
C PRO A 45 23.78 17.65 13.42
N LEU A 46 23.58 16.47 12.79
CA LEU A 46 24.59 15.40 12.79
C LEU A 46 25.78 15.75 11.88
N VAL A 47 25.55 16.54 10.83
CA VAL A 47 26.55 16.89 9.82
C VAL A 47 27.16 18.26 10.11
N ILE A 48 26.33 19.24 10.47
CA ILE A 48 26.74 20.63 10.68
C ILE A 48 26.59 20.98 12.15
N LYS A 49 27.72 21.15 12.85
CA LYS A 49 27.75 21.61 14.24
C LYS A 49 27.71 23.12 14.29
N VAL A 50 26.62 23.68 14.82
CA VAL A 50 26.38 25.13 14.87
C VAL A 50 26.13 25.55 16.33
N PRO A 51 26.57 26.75 16.76
CA PRO A 51 26.22 27.28 18.08
C PRO A 51 24.71 27.32 18.33
N GLU A 52 24.29 27.06 19.57
CA GLU A 52 22.86 27.00 19.99
C GLU A 52 22.04 28.23 19.56
N ALA A 53 22.65 29.42 19.55
CA ALA A 53 21.99 30.66 19.15
C ALA A 53 21.53 30.69 17.67
N GLN A 54 22.15 29.90 16.79
CA GLN A 54 21.81 29.83 15.36
C GLN A 54 21.02 28.56 15.00
N ARG A 55 20.78 27.67 15.97
CA ARG A 55 20.15 26.37 15.76
C ARG A 55 18.76 26.45 15.15
N LEU A 56 17.94 27.41 15.61
CA LEU A 56 16.59 27.62 15.08
C LEU A 56 16.58 27.94 13.59
N TRP A 57 17.53 28.75 13.10
CA TRP A 57 17.63 29.09 11.68
C TRP A 57 18.10 27.90 10.84
N LEU A 58 19.01 27.08 11.38
CA LEU A 58 19.42 25.83 10.75
C LEU A 58 18.25 24.84 10.67
N ASP A 59 17.46 24.71 11.72
CA ASP A 59 16.31 23.80 11.77
C ASP A 59 15.22 24.21 10.77
N ILE A 60 14.86 25.49 10.72
CA ILE A 60 13.90 26.00 9.73
C ILE A 60 14.46 25.84 8.31
N GLY A 61 15.73 26.21 8.09
CA GLY A 61 16.37 26.10 6.78
C GLY A 61 16.45 24.66 6.28
N SER A 62 16.87 23.74 7.14
CA SER A 62 16.95 22.30 6.82
C SER A 62 15.56 21.69 6.62
N PHE A 63 14.54 22.10 7.38
CA PHE A 63 13.16 21.68 7.14
C PHE A 63 12.66 22.09 5.77
N VAL A 64 12.84 23.36 5.38
CA VAL A 64 12.37 23.87 4.08
C VAL A 64 13.12 23.18 2.94
N VAL A 65 14.46 23.12 3.00
CA VAL A 65 15.28 22.49 1.96
C VAL A 65 14.98 20.99 1.85
N GLY A 66 14.96 20.30 2.99
CA GLY A 66 14.62 18.88 3.05
C GLY A 66 13.20 18.58 2.59
N GLY A 67 12.25 19.47 2.91
CA GLY A 67 10.87 19.34 2.48
C GLY A 67 10.71 19.52 0.97
N VAL A 68 11.33 20.54 0.37
CA VAL A 68 11.30 20.72 -1.09
C VAL A 68 11.91 19.51 -1.80
N LEU A 69 13.06 19.03 -1.32
CA LEU A 69 13.69 17.82 -1.86
C LEU A 69 12.78 16.59 -1.71
N GLY A 70 12.17 16.40 -0.52
CA GLY A 70 11.25 15.31 -0.25
C GLY A 70 10.00 15.35 -1.13
N ALA A 71 9.43 16.53 -1.37
CA ALA A 71 8.27 16.72 -2.24
C ALA A 71 8.57 16.35 -3.70
N VAL A 72 9.75 16.76 -4.21
CA VAL A 72 10.21 16.44 -5.56
C VAL A 72 10.48 14.94 -5.71
N LEU A 73 11.11 14.33 -4.70
CA LEU A 73 11.46 12.91 -4.72
C LEU A 73 10.28 11.98 -4.45
N ALA A 74 9.21 12.44 -3.80
CA ALA A 74 8.07 11.59 -3.44
C ALA A 74 7.43 10.90 -4.65
N SER A 75 7.34 11.59 -5.78
CA SER A 75 6.73 11.03 -7.01
C SER A 75 7.53 9.85 -7.59
N PRO A 76 8.84 9.95 -7.88
CA PRO A 76 9.62 8.81 -8.35
C PRO A 76 9.78 7.73 -7.29
N LEU A 77 9.94 8.09 -6.01
CA LEU A 77 10.10 7.12 -4.93
C LEU A 77 8.87 6.20 -4.82
N TYR A 78 7.68 6.76 -5.05
CA TYR A 78 6.43 6.00 -5.05
C TYR A 78 6.38 4.90 -6.12
N TYR A 79 6.87 5.16 -7.34
CA TYR A 79 6.96 4.12 -8.37
C TYR A 79 8.03 3.07 -8.02
N VAL A 80 9.15 3.51 -7.45
CA VAL A 80 10.23 2.61 -7.03
C VAL A 80 9.76 1.68 -5.92
N THR A 81 9.01 2.15 -4.92
CA THR A 81 8.50 1.30 -3.84
C THR A 81 7.50 0.26 -4.32
N ILE A 82 6.63 0.63 -5.28
CA ILE A 82 5.67 -0.31 -5.87
C ILE A 82 6.39 -1.36 -6.71
N PHE A 83 7.32 -0.94 -7.55
CA PHE A 83 8.13 -1.87 -8.32
C PHE A 83 8.93 -2.79 -7.40
N ALA A 84 9.60 -2.25 -6.38
CA ALA A 84 10.43 -3.02 -5.46
C ALA A 84 9.61 -4.03 -4.62
N SER A 85 8.42 -3.64 -4.15
CA SER A 85 7.53 -4.55 -3.41
C SER A 85 6.97 -5.65 -4.31
N GLY A 86 6.54 -5.32 -5.53
CA GLY A 86 6.15 -6.31 -6.54
C GLY A 86 7.31 -7.23 -6.92
N ALA A 87 8.51 -6.69 -7.10
CA ALA A 87 9.70 -7.45 -7.44
C ALA A 87 10.14 -8.38 -6.30
N ALA A 88 10.04 -7.94 -5.04
CA ALA A 88 10.29 -8.79 -3.88
C ALA A 88 9.30 -9.96 -3.83
N MET A 89 8.01 -9.71 -4.08
CA MET A 89 7.01 -10.77 -4.16
C MET A 89 7.28 -11.73 -5.32
N GLY A 90 7.65 -11.22 -6.50
CA GLY A 90 8.00 -12.06 -7.64
C GLY A 90 9.28 -12.87 -7.44
N ALA A 91 10.27 -12.30 -6.77
CA ALA A 91 11.49 -12.98 -6.38
C ALA A 91 11.20 -14.14 -5.41
N LEU A 92 10.39 -13.90 -4.37
CA LEU A 92 9.92 -14.94 -3.47
C LEU A 92 9.18 -16.06 -4.22
N SER A 93 8.27 -15.68 -5.12
CA SER A 93 7.53 -16.62 -5.96
C SER A 93 8.47 -17.48 -6.81
N GLY A 94 9.48 -16.86 -7.42
CA GLY A 94 10.48 -17.55 -8.23
C GLY A 94 11.42 -18.44 -7.42
N MET A 95 11.76 -18.06 -6.19
CA MET A 95 12.51 -18.93 -5.27
C MET A 95 11.71 -20.19 -4.91
N VAL A 96 10.40 -20.04 -4.61
CA VAL A 96 9.52 -21.16 -4.29
C VAL A 96 9.31 -22.06 -5.52
N PHE A 97 9.10 -21.48 -6.69
CA PHE A 97 8.91 -22.23 -7.93
C PHE A 97 10.21 -22.94 -8.38
N GLY A 98 11.36 -22.29 -8.23
CA GLY A 98 12.67 -22.90 -8.50
C GLY A 98 12.97 -24.07 -7.57
N ALA A 99 12.67 -23.93 -6.27
CA ALA A 99 12.78 -25.03 -5.32
C ALA A 99 11.82 -26.19 -5.67
N TYR A 100 10.59 -25.88 -6.10
CA TYR A 100 9.64 -26.90 -6.57
C TYR A 100 10.19 -27.69 -7.76
N LEU A 101 10.71 -27.02 -8.79
CA LEU A 101 11.27 -27.68 -9.97
C LEU A 101 12.47 -28.57 -9.65
N GLN A 102 13.29 -28.16 -8.68
CA GLN A 102 14.44 -28.96 -8.22
C GLN A 102 14.00 -30.24 -7.52
N ILE A 103 12.99 -30.17 -6.65
CA ILE A 103 12.44 -31.35 -5.94
C ILE A 103 11.73 -32.27 -6.91
N SER A 104 10.99 -31.71 -7.87
CA SER A 104 10.12 -32.46 -8.77
C SER A 104 10.86 -33.08 -9.96
N GLY A 105 12.10 -32.66 -10.23
CA GLY A 105 12.87 -33.10 -11.40
C GLY A 105 12.25 -32.69 -12.73
N GLY A 106 11.33 -31.71 -12.72
CA GLY A 106 10.56 -31.29 -13.90
C GLY A 106 9.22 -32.02 -14.10
N GLU A 107 8.87 -33.00 -13.27
CA GLU A 107 7.58 -33.68 -13.32
C GLU A 107 6.58 -33.09 -12.32
N ILE A 108 5.29 -33.00 -12.68
CA ILE A 108 4.25 -32.52 -11.77
C ILE A 108 3.88 -33.65 -10.81
N SER A 109 4.48 -33.65 -9.61
CA SER A 109 4.19 -34.66 -8.58
C SER A 109 3.63 -34.04 -7.30
N VAL A 110 2.59 -34.69 -6.73
CA VAL A 110 1.97 -34.31 -5.45
C VAL A 110 2.95 -34.49 -4.28
N ARG A 111 3.93 -35.39 -4.43
CA ARG A 111 4.98 -35.62 -3.43
C ARG A 111 5.91 -34.40 -3.30
N ALA A 112 6.26 -33.75 -4.42
CA ALA A 112 7.10 -32.55 -4.42
C ALA A 112 6.41 -31.38 -3.69
N LEU A 113 5.10 -31.20 -3.86
CA LEU A 113 4.31 -30.21 -3.12
C LEU A 113 4.34 -30.44 -1.60
N ARG A 114 4.22 -31.70 -1.17
CA ARG A 114 4.26 -32.05 0.26
C ARG A 114 5.65 -31.84 0.88
N GLN A 115 6.71 -32.10 0.11
CA GLN A 115 8.08 -31.83 0.54
C GLN A 115 8.37 -30.33 0.59
N LEU A 116 7.91 -29.56 -0.39
CA LEU A 116 8.03 -28.10 -0.40
C LEU A 116 7.32 -27.46 0.81
N ALA A 117 6.14 -27.95 1.18
CA ALA A 117 5.40 -27.50 2.37
C ALA A 117 6.13 -27.79 3.70
N GLY A 118 7.06 -28.76 3.71
CA GLY A 118 7.88 -29.10 4.87
C GLY A 118 9.19 -28.31 4.97
N MET A 119 9.52 -27.47 3.98
CA MET A 119 10.76 -26.69 3.98
C MET A 119 10.63 -25.39 4.79
N THR A 120 11.76 -24.91 5.30
CA THR A 120 11.83 -23.59 5.94
C THR A 120 11.72 -22.49 4.89
N PHE A 121 10.80 -21.54 5.12
CA PHE A 121 10.61 -20.38 4.24
C PHE A 121 11.44 -19.18 4.72
N PRO A 122 12.06 -18.40 3.79
CA PRO A 122 12.19 -18.67 2.35
C PRO A 122 13.20 -19.80 2.04
N PRO A 123 12.99 -20.57 0.95
CA PRO A 123 13.86 -21.69 0.59
C PRO A 123 15.28 -21.20 0.26
N ARG A 124 16.29 -22.00 0.62
CA ARG A 124 17.70 -21.68 0.35
C ARG A 124 17.96 -21.66 -1.15
N ILE A 125 18.89 -20.81 -1.57
CA ILE A 125 19.31 -20.69 -2.97
C ILE A 125 20.41 -21.72 -3.22
N GLU A 126 20.11 -22.75 -4.00
CA GLU A 126 21.07 -23.83 -4.30
C GLU A 126 21.43 -23.91 -5.78
N THR A 127 20.54 -23.47 -6.67
CA THR A 127 20.69 -23.69 -8.11
C THR A 127 20.62 -22.40 -8.92
N ALA A 128 21.32 -22.38 -10.06
CA ALA A 128 21.29 -21.26 -11.01
C ALA A 128 19.88 -21.03 -11.59
N VAL A 129 19.10 -22.10 -11.77
CA VAL A 129 17.71 -22.02 -12.26
C VAL A 129 16.82 -21.26 -11.27
N GLN A 130 16.98 -21.50 -9.96
CA GLN A 130 16.24 -20.78 -8.93
C GLN A 130 16.60 -19.29 -8.90
N VAL A 131 17.88 -18.94 -9.06
CA VAL A 131 18.31 -17.54 -9.17
C VAL A 131 17.71 -16.88 -10.42
N PHE A 132 17.77 -17.56 -11.55
CA PHE A 132 17.18 -17.07 -12.80
C PHE A 132 15.68 -16.81 -12.65
N LEU A 133 14.94 -17.77 -12.07
CA LEU A 133 13.49 -17.63 -11.83
C LEU A 133 13.17 -16.53 -10.83
N MET A 134 13.96 -16.39 -9.76
CA MET A 134 13.85 -15.30 -8.79
C MET A 134 13.96 -13.93 -9.49
N VAL A 135 14.99 -13.73 -10.32
CA VAL A 135 15.19 -12.47 -11.04
C VAL A 135 14.11 -12.26 -12.09
N ALA A 136 13.82 -13.27 -12.92
CA ALA A 136 12.86 -13.16 -14.00
C ALA A 136 11.44 -12.87 -13.48
N LEU A 137 10.95 -13.65 -12.51
CA LEU A 137 9.63 -13.43 -11.92
C LEU A 137 9.59 -12.15 -11.08
N GLY A 138 10.68 -11.78 -10.40
CA GLY A 138 10.80 -10.49 -9.75
C GLY A 138 10.59 -9.33 -10.72
N LEU A 139 11.29 -9.32 -11.84
CA LEU A 139 11.13 -8.26 -12.85
C LEU A 139 9.73 -8.26 -13.47
N ILE A 140 9.18 -9.43 -13.82
CA ILE A 140 7.85 -9.55 -14.43
C ILE A 140 6.77 -9.05 -13.47
N ILE A 141 6.76 -9.52 -12.21
CA ILE A 141 5.74 -9.14 -11.23
C ILE A 141 5.94 -7.69 -10.77
N GLY A 142 7.19 -7.23 -10.62
CA GLY A 142 7.49 -5.83 -10.35
C GLY A 142 6.96 -4.89 -11.44
N ALA A 143 7.17 -5.23 -12.71
CA ALA A 143 6.64 -4.47 -13.83
C ALA A 143 5.10 -4.55 -13.90
N ALA A 144 4.52 -5.72 -13.67
CA ALA A 144 3.06 -5.89 -13.63
C ALA A 144 2.43 -5.06 -12.49
N ALA A 145 3.07 -4.97 -11.33
CA ALA A 145 2.59 -4.18 -10.19
C ALA A 145 2.41 -2.70 -10.54
N LEU A 146 3.28 -2.13 -11.40
CA LEU A 146 3.14 -0.76 -11.89
C LEU A 146 1.85 -0.56 -12.70
N SER A 147 1.41 -1.56 -13.47
CA SER A 147 0.16 -1.52 -14.21
C SER A 147 -1.07 -1.55 -13.29
N PHE A 148 -0.99 -2.30 -12.18
CA PHE A 148 -2.08 -2.44 -11.21
C PHE A 148 -2.14 -1.34 -10.15
N GLN A 149 -1.09 -0.54 -10.02
CA GLN A 149 -1.00 0.54 -9.03
C GLN A 149 -2.25 1.44 -9.01
N LYS A 150 -2.66 1.94 -10.18
CA LYS A 150 -3.82 2.85 -10.26
C LYS A 150 -5.09 2.15 -9.78
N PHE A 151 -5.29 0.90 -10.21
CA PHE A 151 -6.43 0.10 -9.79
C PHE A 151 -6.43 -0.12 -8.28
N MET A 152 -5.27 -0.46 -7.71
CA MET A 152 -5.11 -0.69 -6.29
C MET A 152 -5.44 0.54 -5.45
N ILE A 153 -4.94 1.74 -5.80
CA ILE A 153 -5.28 2.97 -5.06
C ILE A 153 -6.79 3.23 -5.10
N THR A 154 -7.39 3.16 -6.30
CA THR A 154 -8.82 3.41 -6.48
C THR A 154 -9.66 2.40 -5.70
N ALA A 155 -9.31 1.11 -5.77
CA ALA A 155 -10.01 0.06 -5.03
C ALA A 155 -9.86 0.25 -3.52
N SER A 156 -8.63 0.44 -3.02
CA SER A 156 -8.36 0.59 -1.59
C SER A 156 -9.07 1.82 -1.02
N THR A 157 -9.05 2.96 -1.70
CA THR A 157 -9.72 4.17 -1.21
C THR A 157 -11.24 4.07 -1.29
N ALA A 158 -11.80 3.46 -2.35
CA ALA A 158 -13.24 3.21 -2.47
C ALA A 158 -13.75 2.28 -1.35
N PHE A 159 -13.08 1.16 -1.11
CA PHE A 159 -13.48 0.22 -0.06
C PHE A 159 -13.23 0.76 1.35
N LEU A 160 -12.17 1.54 1.57
CA LEU A 160 -11.90 2.18 2.86
C LEU A 160 -12.92 3.29 3.15
N GLY A 161 -13.25 4.11 2.16
CA GLY A 161 -14.32 5.11 2.27
C GLY A 161 -15.67 4.47 2.55
N SER A 162 -16.01 3.41 1.80
CA SER A 162 -17.21 2.61 2.04
C SER A 162 -17.26 2.04 3.47
N ALA A 163 -16.14 1.52 3.98
CA ALA A 163 -16.06 0.98 5.34
C ALA A 163 -16.31 2.08 6.39
N ALA A 164 -15.77 3.28 6.18
CA ALA A 164 -16.01 4.44 7.06
C ALA A 164 -17.50 4.88 7.05
N VAL A 165 -18.16 4.81 5.89
CA VAL A 165 -19.60 5.10 5.78
C VAL A 165 -20.43 4.06 6.53
N VAL A 166 -20.25 2.78 6.23
CA VAL A 166 -21.02 1.70 6.85
C VAL A 166 -20.80 1.69 8.38
N SER A 167 -19.55 1.85 8.81
CA SER A 167 -19.22 1.89 10.23
C SER A 167 -19.78 3.12 10.96
N GLY A 168 -19.92 4.26 10.29
CA GLY A 168 -20.55 5.44 10.88
C GLY A 168 -22.04 5.29 11.14
N PHE A 169 -22.74 4.50 10.31
CA PHE A 169 -24.18 4.22 10.50
C PHE A 169 -24.46 3.18 11.60
N THR A 170 -23.61 2.17 11.72
CA THR A 170 -23.95 0.93 12.45
C THR A 170 -22.92 0.50 13.49
N GLY A 171 -21.80 1.24 13.61
CA GLY A 171 -20.65 0.84 14.41
C GLY A 171 -19.68 -0.05 13.64
N THR A 172 -18.59 -0.46 14.28
CA THR A 172 -17.57 -1.31 13.65
C THR A 172 -18.14 -2.65 13.17
N ILE A 173 -17.78 -3.09 11.96
CA ILE A 173 -18.27 -4.35 11.35
C ILE A 173 -18.08 -5.55 12.29
N THR A 174 -16.96 -5.58 13.01
CA THR A 174 -16.63 -6.61 14.00
C THR A 174 -17.62 -6.67 15.16
N GLN A 175 -18.11 -5.52 15.64
CA GLN A 175 -19.08 -5.45 16.74
C GLN A 175 -20.47 -5.87 16.28
N ALA A 176 -20.86 -5.51 15.05
CA ALA A 176 -22.16 -5.90 14.50
C ALA A 176 -22.27 -7.41 14.26
N LEU A 177 -21.20 -8.05 13.78
CA LEU A 177 -21.15 -9.50 13.59
C LEU A 177 -21.27 -10.28 14.91
N GLN A 178 -20.70 -9.75 16.00
CA GLN A 178 -20.77 -10.38 17.32
C GLN A 178 -22.15 -10.22 17.97
N GLY A 179 -22.82 -9.09 17.76
CA GLY A 179 -24.13 -8.81 18.36
C GLY A 179 -25.30 -9.44 17.60
N ASN A 180 -25.40 -9.20 16.29
CA ASN A 180 -26.45 -9.74 15.44
C ASN A 180 -25.88 -10.13 14.07
N PRO A 181 -25.67 -11.44 13.81
CA PRO A 181 -25.07 -11.92 12.58
C PRO A 181 -25.80 -11.43 11.32
N SER A 182 -27.13 -11.32 11.36
CA SER A 182 -27.93 -10.84 10.22
C SER A 182 -27.60 -9.39 9.86
N GLN A 183 -27.44 -8.53 10.87
CA GLN A 183 -27.04 -7.13 10.68
C GLN A 183 -25.60 -7.03 10.15
N GLY A 184 -24.69 -7.88 10.65
CA GLY A 184 -23.32 -7.97 10.15
C GLY A 184 -23.25 -8.33 8.66
N VAL A 185 -24.09 -9.27 8.21
CA VAL A 185 -24.18 -9.64 6.79
C VAL A 185 -24.66 -8.46 5.94
N TRP A 186 -25.72 -7.76 6.35
CA TRP A 186 -26.20 -6.58 5.63
C TRP A 186 -25.16 -5.45 5.56
N MET A 187 -24.35 -5.28 6.60
CA MET A 187 -23.25 -4.32 6.60
C MET A 187 -22.15 -4.69 5.61
N ILE A 188 -21.78 -5.97 5.52
CA ILE A 188 -20.81 -6.44 4.52
C ILE A 188 -21.34 -6.23 3.11
N VAL A 189 -22.62 -6.53 2.86
CA VAL A 189 -23.25 -6.29 1.55
C VAL A 189 -23.26 -4.80 1.22
N GLY A 190 -23.65 -3.94 2.15
CA GLY A 190 -23.63 -2.48 1.97
C GLY A 190 -22.23 -1.95 1.70
N TRP A 191 -21.23 -2.45 2.45
CA TRP A 191 -19.83 -2.12 2.25
C TRP A 191 -19.34 -2.51 0.85
N LEU A 192 -19.69 -3.71 0.41
CA LEU A 192 -19.28 -4.22 -0.88
C LEU A 192 -19.94 -3.46 -2.04
N LEU A 193 -21.25 -3.23 -1.99
CA LEU A 193 -21.98 -2.48 -3.02
C LEU A 193 -21.49 -1.03 -3.11
N LEU A 194 -21.34 -0.35 -1.98
CA LEU A 194 -20.87 1.03 -1.96
C LEU A 194 -19.41 1.14 -2.40
N GLY A 195 -18.56 0.19 -2.02
CA GLY A 195 -17.16 0.13 -2.46
C GLY A 195 -17.04 -0.09 -3.97
N MET A 196 -17.84 -1.00 -4.54
CA MET A 196 -17.89 -1.23 -5.99
C MET A 196 -18.40 0.00 -6.76
N LEU A 197 -19.43 0.67 -6.23
CA LEU A 197 -19.95 1.92 -6.81
C LEU A 197 -18.90 3.03 -6.78
N GLY A 198 -18.24 3.23 -5.64
CA GLY A 198 -17.17 4.22 -5.49
C GLY A 198 -16.01 3.95 -6.44
N MET A 199 -15.60 2.69 -6.56
CA MET A 199 -14.57 2.26 -7.49
C MET A 199 -14.96 2.59 -8.94
N PHE A 200 -16.18 2.25 -9.37
CA PHE A 200 -16.68 2.53 -10.72
C PHE A 200 -16.69 4.04 -11.04
N ILE A 201 -17.20 4.84 -10.09
CA ILE A 201 -17.26 6.31 -10.25
C ILE A 201 -15.86 6.91 -10.34
N GLN A 202 -14.95 6.51 -9.45
CA GLN A 202 -13.55 6.97 -9.48
C GLN A 202 -12.84 6.57 -10.78
N PHE A 203 -13.09 5.37 -11.31
CA PHE A 203 -12.53 4.96 -12.59
C PHE A 203 -13.02 5.80 -13.75
N ARG A 204 -14.32 6.12 -13.79
CA ARG A 204 -14.90 6.92 -14.86
C ARG A 204 -14.39 8.36 -14.86
N MET A 205 -14.39 9.01 -13.69
CA MET A 205 -13.89 10.40 -13.58
C MET A 205 -12.41 10.53 -13.94
N ARG A 206 -11.63 9.43 -13.82
CA ARG A 206 -10.22 9.40 -14.17
C ARG A 206 -9.98 9.55 -15.67
N ASP A 207 -10.84 8.98 -16.51
CA ASP A 207 -10.61 8.97 -17.95
C ASP A 207 -10.90 10.35 -18.59
N GLU A 208 -11.46 11.29 -17.83
CA GLU A 208 -11.79 12.66 -18.26
C GLU A 208 -10.70 13.70 -17.89
N THR A 209 -9.66 13.32 -17.14
CA THR A 209 -8.57 14.22 -16.66
C THR A 209 -7.19 13.79 -17.10
#